data_AF-A0A1M3LBH4-F1
#
_entry.id   AF-A0A1M3LBH4-F1
#
_cell.length_a   1.000
_cell.length_b   1.000
_cell.length_c   1.000
_cell.angle_alpha   90.00
_cell.angle_beta   90.00
_cell.angle_gamma   90.00
#
_symmetry.space_group_name_H-M   'P 1'
#
loop_
_entity.id
_entity.type
_entity.pdbx_description
1 polymer ?
#
loop_
_entity_poly.entity_id
_entity_poly.type
_entity_poly.pdbx_seq_one_letter_code
_entity_poly.pdbx_strand_id
1 'polypeptide(L)'
;MVACGGKNNVSDSNNDTNRNNAGNSKISRKQGQLNISILLDLSDRISPKINANAQKNDIENIKTITEFFKSNMTSLGAYNAKGKIRIFFSPPPVSSDINSMVSKLIIDCSKMDNKGRKGVYDNITELYSQNLEKIYRQTIATSAWEGSDIWRFFKNDVKDFCIQKDPNYRNILIIFTDGYLYHSQSVINDKNRFSYLTNTNLKQYRKQDWKQMIERNNFGIKTERNDLNNLEVLVLEIKAESPNNKVDEDIMSYLWKKWFKEMSVSNYEVYSSDLPANTKTRIENFLNHN
;
A
#
# COMPACT_ATOMS: atom_id res chain seq x y z
N MET A 1 3.46 26.19 79.48
CA MET A 1 2.38 25.68 80.35
C MET A 1 1.06 26.05 79.70
N VAL A 2 0.16 25.06 79.64
CA VAL A 2 -1.25 25.06 79.17
C VAL A 2 -1.98 26.32 79.72
N ALA A 3 -2.90 27.04 79.06
CA ALA A 3 -4.13 26.60 78.40
C ALA A 3 -4.93 27.78 77.76
N CYS A 4 -5.89 27.40 76.90
CA CYS A 4 -7.20 28.02 76.60
C CYS A 4 -7.27 29.27 75.70
N GLY A 5 -8.15 29.36 74.68
CA GLY A 5 -9.29 28.52 74.29
C GLY A 5 -10.56 29.38 74.13
N GLY A 6 -11.16 29.37 72.93
CA GLY A 6 -12.55 29.82 72.67
C GLY A 6 -12.67 30.75 71.44
N LYS A 7 -13.01 30.28 70.24
CA LYS A 7 -14.36 29.92 69.69
C LYS A 7 -15.17 31.16 69.29
N ASN A 8 -15.56 31.35 68.02
CA ASN A 8 -16.68 30.73 67.27
C ASN A 8 -16.68 31.41 65.86
N ASN A 9 -17.30 30.97 64.76
CA ASN A 9 -18.01 29.81 64.22
C ASN A 9 -18.15 30.17 62.70
N VAL A 10 -18.16 29.25 61.74
CA VAL A 10 -19.34 28.70 61.03
C VAL A 10 -18.74 28.19 59.69
N SER A 11 -18.65 26.88 59.47
CA SER A 11 -19.48 26.06 58.54
C SER A 11 -19.12 26.27 57.06
N ASP A 12 -19.04 25.30 56.15
CA ASP A 12 -19.51 23.91 56.09
C ASP A 12 -18.65 23.10 55.10
N SER A 13 -18.49 21.82 55.44
CA SER A 13 -18.37 20.60 54.63
C SER A 13 -18.14 20.68 53.09
N ASN A 14 -17.17 19.92 52.56
CA ASN A 14 -17.43 18.53 52.07
C ASN A 14 -16.27 17.92 51.26
N ASN A 15 -15.92 16.69 51.69
CA ASN A 15 -15.54 15.50 50.92
C ASN A 15 -14.44 15.57 49.83
N ASP A 16 -13.24 15.20 50.26
CA ASP A 16 -12.19 14.64 49.41
C ASP A 16 -12.57 13.22 48.93
N THR A 17 -13.14 13.13 47.73
CA THR A 17 -13.12 11.90 46.94
C THR A 17 -12.01 11.94 45.91
N ASN A 18 -10.99 11.13 46.20
CA ASN A 18 -9.87 10.76 45.37
C ASN A 18 -10.35 10.26 43.98
N ARG A 19 -10.07 11.02 42.91
CA ARG A 19 -10.22 10.56 41.52
C ARG A 19 -8.88 10.65 40.80
N ASN A 20 -8.31 9.47 40.59
CA ASN A 20 -7.22 9.20 39.65
C ASN A 20 -7.61 9.69 38.25
N ASN A 21 -7.14 10.89 37.87
CA ASN A 21 -7.07 11.29 36.48
C ASN A 21 -5.82 10.63 35.88
N ALA A 22 -6.00 9.39 35.42
CA ALA A 22 -5.11 8.78 34.45
C ALA A 22 -5.20 9.60 33.16
N GLY A 23 -4.31 10.59 33.04
CA GLY A 23 -4.10 11.34 31.82
C GLY A 23 -3.69 10.38 30.73
N ASN A 24 -4.66 9.99 29.90
CA ASN A 24 -4.38 9.29 28.66
C ASN A 24 -3.84 10.32 27.67
N SER A 25 -2.60 10.77 27.89
CA SER A 25 -1.86 11.47 26.86
C SER A 25 -1.65 10.44 25.76
N LYS A 26 -2.50 10.47 24.74
CA LYS A 26 -2.16 9.94 23.42
C LYS A 26 -0.85 10.60 23.06
N ILE A 27 0.26 9.90 23.27
CA ILE A 27 1.55 10.25 22.70
C ILE A 27 1.28 10.24 21.20
N SER A 28 1.06 11.42 20.62
CA SER A 28 1.04 11.56 19.17
C SER A 28 2.46 11.19 18.75
N ARG A 29 2.63 9.97 18.23
CA ARG A 29 3.89 9.62 17.57
C ARG A 29 4.13 10.72 16.56
N LYS A 30 5.25 11.43 16.72
CA LYS A 30 5.73 12.41 15.75
C LYS A 30 5.64 11.73 14.39
N GLN A 31 4.79 12.25 13.51
CA GLN A 31 4.46 11.59 12.25
C GLN A 31 5.77 11.43 11.47
N GLY A 32 6.21 10.19 11.26
CA GLY A 32 7.49 9.88 10.64
C GLY A 32 7.56 10.35 9.18
N GLN A 33 8.72 10.17 8.56
CA GLN A 33 8.85 10.36 7.11
C GLN A 33 8.11 9.24 6.39
N LEU A 34 7.51 9.53 5.25
CA LEU A 34 6.94 8.51 4.39
C LEU A 34 7.97 7.99 3.39
N ASN A 35 7.99 6.68 3.15
CA ASN A 35 8.60 6.06 1.98
C ASN A 35 7.54 5.24 1.25
N ILE A 36 6.89 5.85 0.27
CA ILE A 36 5.81 5.23 -0.51
C ILE A 36 6.37 4.68 -1.82
N SER A 37 6.14 3.41 -2.06
CA SER A 37 6.49 2.70 -3.27
C SER A 37 5.20 2.22 -3.94
N ILE A 38 5.02 2.53 -5.22
CA ILE A 38 3.83 2.14 -5.97
C ILE A 38 4.27 1.23 -7.11
N LEU A 39 3.84 -0.03 -7.06
CA LEU A 39 4.04 -1.02 -8.12
C LEU A 39 2.78 -1.09 -8.97
N LEU A 40 2.92 -0.78 -10.25
CA LEU A 40 1.82 -0.83 -11.21
C LEU A 40 1.95 -2.06 -12.10
N ASP A 41 0.89 -2.86 -12.16
CA ASP A 41 0.79 -3.93 -13.15
C ASP A 41 0.16 -3.38 -14.45
N LEU A 42 0.96 -3.44 -15.54
CA LEU A 42 0.59 -3.01 -16.90
C LEU A 42 0.08 -4.17 -17.78
N SER A 43 -0.20 -5.33 -17.18
CA SER A 43 -0.82 -6.46 -17.85
C SER A 43 -2.20 -6.12 -18.44
N ASP A 44 -2.94 -7.15 -18.84
CA ASP A 44 -4.30 -7.07 -19.37
C ASP A 44 -5.28 -6.25 -18.50
N ARG A 45 -4.96 -6.03 -17.22
CA ARG A 45 -5.68 -5.11 -16.32
C ARG A 45 -5.91 -3.72 -16.91
N ILE A 46 -4.96 -3.15 -17.64
CA ILE A 46 -5.06 -1.81 -18.23
C ILE A 46 -5.54 -1.83 -19.69
N SER A 47 -5.99 -2.98 -20.19
CA SER A 47 -6.61 -3.07 -21.52
C SER A 47 -8.01 -2.45 -21.49
N PRO A 48 -8.32 -1.42 -22.31
CA PRO A 48 -9.67 -0.83 -22.35
C PRO A 48 -10.76 -1.83 -22.74
N LYS A 49 -10.40 -2.92 -23.43
CA LYS A 49 -11.33 -4.00 -23.81
C LYS A 49 -11.74 -4.84 -22.60
N ILE A 50 -10.84 -5.03 -21.64
CA ILE A 50 -11.03 -5.87 -20.45
C ILE A 50 -11.52 -5.01 -19.28
N ASN A 51 -10.96 -3.81 -19.14
CA ASN A 51 -11.30 -2.86 -18.09
C ASN A 51 -11.26 -1.42 -18.61
N ALA A 52 -12.42 -0.94 -19.07
CA ALA A 52 -12.56 0.39 -19.68
C ALA A 52 -12.20 1.56 -18.75
N ASN A 53 -12.25 1.37 -17.43
CA ASN A 53 -12.02 2.44 -16.44
C ASN A 53 -10.74 2.26 -15.62
N ALA A 54 -9.94 1.21 -15.84
CA ALA A 54 -8.75 0.90 -15.03
C ALA A 54 -7.81 2.09 -14.90
N GLN A 55 -7.47 2.73 -16.03
CA GLN A 55 -6.48 3.80 -16.08
C GLN A 55 -6.97 5.02 -15.33
N LYS A 56 -8.25 5.36 -15.50
CA LYS A 56 -8.89 6.48 -14.79
C LYS A 56 -8.92 6.21 -13.28
N ASN A 57 -9.33 5.01 -12.87
CA ASN A 57 -9.38 4.63 -11.47
C ASN A 57 -7.99 4.67 -10.82
N ASP A 58 -6.96 4.13 -11.48
CA ASP A 58 -5.58 4.19 -11.01
C ASP A 58 -5.10 5.62 -10.82
N ILE A 59 -5.36 6.51 -11.79
CA ILE A 59 -4.98 7.93 -11.69
C ILE A 59 -5.66 8.59 -10.48
N GLU A 60 -6.95 8.37 -10.25
CA GLU A 60 -7.66 8.93 -9.10
C GLU A 60 -7.20 8.35 -7.76
N ASN A 61 -6.94 7.04 -7.71
CA ASN A 61 -6.37 6.38 -6.54
C ASN A 61 -4.96 6.94 -6.22
N ILE A 62 -4.14 7.18 -7.24
CA ILE A 62 -2.81 7.75 -7.08
C ILE A 62 -2.87 9.23 -6.68
N LYS A 63 -3.84 10.00 -7.17
CA LYS A 63 -4.09 11.36 -6.67
C LYS A 63 -4.32 11.33 -5.15
N THR A 64 -5.19 10.45 -4.68
CA THR A 64 -5.43 10.25 -3.23
C THR A 64 -4.13 9.95 -2.46
N ILE A 65 -3.27 9.07 -2.99
CA ILE A 65 -1.97 8.75 -2.38
C ILE A 65 -1.03 9.97 -2.35
N THR A 66 -0.95 10.74 -3.44
CA THR A 66 -0.12 11.96 -3.49
C THR A 66 -0.65 13.07 -2.59
N GLU A 67 -1.96 13.18 -2.41
CA GLU A 67 -2.59 14.11 -1.47
C GLU A 67 -2.26 13.75 -0.03
N PHE A 68 -2.27 12.45 0.32
CA PHE A 68 -1.79 11.98 1.60
C PHE A 68 -0.31 12.32 1.83
N PHE A 69 0.54 12.11 0.82
CA PHE A 69 1.95 12.48 0.88
C PHE A 69 2.13 14.00 1.12
N LYS A 70 1.38 14.84 0.40
CA LYS A 70 1.36 16.30 0.62
C LYS A 70 0.92 16.66 2.04
N SER A 71 -0.11 16.00 2.57
CA SER A 71 -0.58 16.22 3.94
C SER A 71 0.52 15.94 4.98
N ASN A 72 1.29 14.86 4.81
CA ASN A 72 2.47 14.58 5.63
C ASN A 72 3.56 15.64 5.47
N MET A 73 3.81 16.14 4.26
CA MET A 73 4.75 17.26 4.06
C MET A 73 4.30 18.51 4.81
N THR A 74 3.00 18.83 4.79
CA THR A 74 2.43 19.96 5.54
C THR A 74 2.60 19.78 7.05
N SER A 75 2.32 18.60 7.58
CA SER A 75 2.41 18.36 9.03
C SER A 75 3.86 18.42 9.55
N LEU A 76 4.83 18.07 8.71
CA LEU A 76 6.27 18.17 9.03
C LEU A 76 6.85 19.58 8.81
N GLY A 77 6.23 20.37 7.93
CA GLY A 77 6.74 21.65 7.44
C GLY A 77 7.83 21.48 6.38
N ALA A 78 7.95 22.49 5.50
CA ALA A 78 8.79 22.43 4.29
C ALA A 78 10.27 22.09 4.55
N TYR A 79 10.82 22.44 5.72
CA TYR A 79 12.20 22.12 6.08
C TYR A 79 12.40 20.63 6.43
N ASN A 80 11.43 20.02 7.12
CA ASN A 80 11.55 18.65 7.63
C ASN A 80 10.91 17.59 6.71
N ALA A 81 10.19 18.00 5.66
CA ALA A 81 9.54 17.10 4.71
C ALA A 81 10.55 16.35 3.83
N LYS A 82 11.13 15.26 4.34
CA LYS A 82 12.16 14.42 3.70
C LYS A 82 11.60 13.09 3.18
N GLY A 83 10.29 13.04 2.97
CA GLY A 83 9.59 11.86 2.45
C GLY A 83 10.07 11.45 1.05
N LYS A 84 9.79 10.20 0.70
CA LYS A 84 10.09 9.60 -0.59
C LYS A 84 8.81 8.99 -1.15
N ILE A 85 8.61 9.16 -2.44
CA ILE A 85 7.50 8.54 -3.16
C ILE A 85 7.95 8.18 -4.58
N ARG A 86 7.61 6.98 -5.02
CA ARG A 86 7.99 6.48 -6.34
C ARG A 86 6.91 5.61 -6.96
N ILE A 87 6.83 5.65 -8.28
CA ILE A 87 6.18 4.63 -9.11
C ILE A 87 7.26 3.84 -9.85
N PHE A 88 7.08 2.54 -9.96
CA PHE A 88 7.93 1.69 -10.77
C PHE A 88 7.13 0.50 -11.34
N PHE A 89 7.74 -0.13 -12.34
CA PHE A 89 7.28 -1.36 -12.96
C PHE A 89 8.35 -2.42 -12.73
N SER A 90 7.93 -3.68 -12.60
CA SER A 90 8.86 -4.80 -12.50
C SER A 90 8.34 -5.94 -13.39
N PRO A 91 9.02 -6.28 -14.50
CA PRO A 91 10.27 -5.67 -14.99
C PRO A 91 10.10 -4.21 -15.45
N PRO A 92 11.20 -3.44 -15.61
CA PRO A 92 11.14 -2.12 -16.22
C PRO A 92 10.62 -2.22 -17.67
N PRO A 93 9.81 -1.25 -18.14
CA PRO A 93 9.26 -1.30 -19.49
C PRO A 93 10.38 -1.25 -20.54
N VAL A 94 10.21 -1.93 -21.68
CA VAL A 94 11.20 -1.88 -22.77
C VAL A 94 11.32 -0.47 -23.39
N SER A 95 10.24 0.31 -23.36
CA SER A 95 10.21 1.67 -23.91
C SER A 95 11.07 2.66 -23.10
N SER A 96 12.10 3.23 -23.74
CA SER A 96 12.93 4.30 -23.17
C SER A 96 12.13 5.55 -22.80
N ASP A 97 11.08 5.85 -23.56
CA ASP A 97 10.22 7.01 -23.28
C ASP A 97 9.39 6.79 -22.01
N ILE A 98 8.84 5.58 -21.85
CA ILE A 98 8.15 5.21 -20.61
C ILE A 98 9.13 5.27 -19.45
N ASN A 99 10.35 4.72 -19.60
CA ASN A 99 11.38 4.81 -18.57
C ASN A 99 11.74 6.26 -18.21
N SER A 100 11.82 7.16 -19.19
CA SER A 100 12.05 8.59 -18.96
C SER A 100 10.90 9.23 -18.17
N MET A 101 9.65 8.87 -18.47
CA MET A 101 8.49 9.33 -17.71
C MET A 101 8.50 8.79 -16.27
N VAL A 102 8.79 7.50 -16.08
CA VAL A 102 8.90 6.87 -14.75
C VAL A 102 9.98 7.51 -13.91
N SER A 103 11.13 7.87 -14.49
CA SER A 103 12.21 8.52 -13.75
C SER A 103 11.78 9.83 -13.08
N LYS A 104 10.85 10.58 -13.70
CA LYS A 104 10.28 11.81 -13.14
C LYS A 104 9.34 11.56 -11.96
N LEU A 105 8.83 10.32 -11.86
CA LEU A 105 7.95 9.88 -10.78
C LEU A 105 8.74 9.34 -9.59
N ILE A 106 10.08 9.37 -9.61
CA ILE A 106 10.92 9.00 -8.46
C ILE A 106 11.31 10.26 -7.71
N ILE A 107 10.69 10.50 -6.56
CA ILE A 107 10.90 11.71 -5.76
C ILE A 107 11.56 11.34 -4.42
N ASP A 108 12.67 11.98 -4.13
CA ASP A 108 13.38 11.90 -2.84
C ASP A 108 13.60 13.30 -2.27
N CYS A 109 12.69 13.75 -1.39
CA CYS A 109 12.75 15.08 -0.79
C CYS A 109 13.91 15.25 0.19
N SER A 110 14.54 14.15 0.64
CA SER A 110 15.72 14.20 1.52
C SER A 110 16.95 14.78 0.83
N LYS A 111 16.99 14.74 -0.50
CA LYS A 111 18.07 15.27 -1.35
C LYS A 111 17.81 16.69 -1.86
N MET A 112 16.67 17.29 -1.50
CA MET A 112 16.23 18.59 -2.01
C MET A 112 16.49 19.71 -1.00
N ASP A 113 16.58 20.94 -1.47
CA ASP A 113 16.52 22.14 -0.64
C ASP A 113 15.05 22.53 -0.35
N ASN A 114 14.83 23.63 0.39
CA ASN A 114 13.48 24.09 0.72
C ASN A 114 12.66 24.45 -0.53
N LYS A 115 13.31 25.03 -1.55
CA LYS A 115 12.65 25.43 -2.80
C LYS A 115 12.20 24.21 -3.60
N GLY A 116 13.05 23.19 -3.72
CA GLY A 116 12.74 21.92 -4.36
C GLY A 116 11.59 21.19 -3.66
N ARG A 117 11.63 21.11 -2.33
CA ARG A 117 10.53 20.52 -1.54
C ARG A 117 9.21 21.25 -1.73
N LYS A 118 9.23 22.59 -1.78
CA LYS A 118 8.04 23.38 -2.11
C LYS A 118 7.53 23.06 -3.52
N GLY A 119 8.43 22.95 -4.50
CA GLY A 119 8.08 22.55 -5.86
C GLY A 119 7.39 21.18 -5.93
N VAL A 120 7.86 20.20 -5.14
CA VAL A 120 7.18 18.90 -5.00
C VAL A 120 5.79 19.07 -4.42
N TYR A 121 5.66 19.79 -3.30
CA TYR A 121 4.37 20.02 -2.66
C TYR A 121 3.34 20.65 -3.61
N ASP A 122 3.76 21.66 -4.38
CA ASP A 122 2.88 22.39 -5.28
C ASP A 122 2.43 21.51 -6.46
N ASN A 123 3.29 20.61 -6.97
CA ASN A 123 3.07 19.97 -8.28
C ASN A 123 2.91 18.44 -8.27
N ILE A 124 3.17 17.73 -7.16
CA ILE A 124 3.28 16.26 -7.18
C ILE A 124 2.05 15.54 -7.74
N THR A 125 0.85 15.98 -7.35
CA THR A 125 -0.40 15.36 -7.80
C THR A 125 -0.58 15.47 -9.32
N GLU A 126 -0.33 16.66 -9.87
CA GLU A 126 -0.44 16.91 -11.31
C GLU A 126 0.70 16.23 -12.10
N LEU A 127 1.92 16.26 -11.55
CA LEU A 127 3.07 15.55 -12.11
C LEU A 127 2.76 14.06 -12.29
N TYR A 128 2.21 13.43 -11.25
CA TYR A 128 1.85 12.01 -11.28
C TYR A 128 0.71 11.75 -12.27
N SER A 129 -0.39 12.51 -12.21
CA SER A 129 -1.54 12.27 -13.11
C SER A 129 -1.17 12.44 -14.59
N GLN A 130 -0.44 13.49 -14.94
CA GLN A 130 -0.08 13.76 -16.33
C GLN A 130 0.91 12.74 -16.90
N ASN A 131 1.90 12.29 -16.11
CA ASN A 131 2.84 11.27 -16.60
C ASN A 131 2.16 9.90 -16.70
N LEU A 132 1.29 9.55 -15.75
CA LEU A 132 0.53 8.29 -15.83
C LEU A 132 -0.41 8.25 -17.03
N GLU A 133 -1.11 9.34 -17.33
CA GLU A 133 -1.94 9.42 -18.53
C GLU A 133 -1.12 9.18 -19.81
N LYS A 134 0.08 9.76 -19.89
CA LYS A 134 1.00 9.56 -21.02
C LYS A 134 1.51 8.12 -21.09
N ILE A 135 1.92 7.55 -19.96
CA ILE A 135 2.37 6.16 -19.86
C ILE A 135 1.25 5.23 -20.34
N TYR A 136 0.04 5.33 -19.77
CA TYR A 136 -1.08 4.47 -20.17
C TYR A 136 -1.45 4.63 -21.64
N ARG A 137 -1.50 5.86 -22.15
CA ARG A 137 -1.78 6.10 -23.57
C ARG A 137 -0.75 5.40 -24.47
N GLN A 138 0.54 5.48 -24.13
CA GLN A 138 1.61 4.85 -24.89
C GLN A 138 1.58 3.32 -24.78
N THR A 139 1.34 2.77 -23.58
CA THR A 139 1.21 1.32 -23.38
C THR A 139 0.03 0.75 -24.16
N ILE A 140 -1.12 1.40 -24.12
CA ILE A 140 -2.32 0.98 -24.88
C ILE A 140 -2.06 1.04 -26.38
N ALA A 141 -1.45 2.13 -26.87
CA ALA A 141 -1.18 2.30 -28.30
C ALA A 141 -0.21 1.25 -28.86
N THR A 142 0.76 0.83 -28.06
CA THR A 142 1.77 -0.17 -28.46
C THR A 142 1.31 -1.60 -28.23
N SER A 143 0.25 -1.82 -27.43
CA SER A 143 -0.14 -3.15 -26.94
C SER A 143 1.02 -3.92 -26.29
N ALA A 144 2.01 -3.20 -25.77
CA ALA A 144 3.15 -3.75 -25.05
C ALA A 144 2.74 -3.95 -23.58
N TRP A 145 1.92 -4.97 -23.34
CA TRP A 145 1.44 -5.33 -22.00
C TRP A 145 2.51 -6.15 -21.29
N GLU A 146 3.57 -5.49 -20.86
CA GLU A 146 4.55 -6.10 -19.97
C GLU A 146 3.88 -6.27 -18.59
N GLY A 147 3.35 -7.47 -18.34
CA GLY A 147 2.79 -7.80 -17.03
C GLY A 147 3.84 -7.72 -15.94
N SER A 148 3.41 -7.52 -14.69
CA SER A 148 4.36 -7.41 -13.58
C SER A 148 4.77 -8.78 -13.02
N ASP A 149 6.07 -9.05 -12.95
CA ASP A 149 6.65 -10.19 -12.24
C ASP A 149 6.72 -9.90 -10.73
N ILE A 150 5.55 -9.70 -10.12
CA ILE A 150 5.43 -9.29 -8.71
C ILE A 150 6.06 -10.34 -7.79
N TRP A 151 5.93 -11.63 -8.12
CA TRP A 151 6.56 -12.69 -7.34
C TRP A 151 8.09 -12.54 -7.29
N ARG A 152 8.74 -12.34 -8.45
CA ARG A 152 10.18 -12.16 -8.51
C ARG A 152 10.62 -10.85 -7.85
N PHE A 153 9.82 -9.79 -7.98
CA PHE A 153 10.04 -8.53 -7.28
C PHE A 153 10.09 -8.72 -5.75
N PHE A 154 9.13 -9.45 -5.16
CA PHE A 154 9.17 -9.74 -3.73
C PHE A 154 10.36 -10.61 -3.35
N LYS A 155 10.72 -11.58 -4.19
CA LYS A 155 11.88 -12.44 -3.97
C LYS A 155 13.19 -11.64 -3.91
N ASN A 156 13.42 -10.75 -4.87
CA ASN A 156 14.73 -10.14 -5.09
C ASN A 156 14.82 -8.69 -4.62
N ASP A 157 13.82 -7.86 -4.94
CA ASP A 157 14.02 -6.41 -5.04
C ASP A 157 13.25 -5.60 -3.98
N VAL A 158 12.17 -6.15 -3.42
CA VAL A 158 11.26 -5.41 -2.53
C VAL A 158 11.97 -4.71 -1.36
N LYS A 159 13.01 -5.32 -0.78
CA LYS A 159 13.78 -4.68 0.29
C LYS A 159 14.51 -3.43 -0.17
N ASP A 160 15.23 -3.53 -1.28
CA ASP A 160 16.07 -2.46 -1.77
C ASP A 160 15.25 -1.28 -2.28
N PHE A 161 14.08 -1.58 -2.86
CA PHE A 161 13.21 -0.57 -3.43
C PHE A 161 12.27 0.04 -2.39
N CYS A 162 11.71 -0.77 -1.48
CA CYS A 162 10.59 -0.34 -0.65
C CYS A 162 10.93 -0.11 0.82
N ILE A 163 12.11 -0.51 1.32
CA ILE A 163 12.43 -0.36 2.75
C ILE A 163 13.63 0.58 2.93
N GLN A 164 13.39 1.74 3.54
CA GLN A 164 14.48 2.58 4.05
C GLN A 164 15.04 2.00 5.35
N LYS A 165 16.37 2.06 5.50
CA LYS A 165 17.08 1.60 6.69
C LYS A 165 16.88 2.51 7.90
N ASP A 166 16.62 3.80 7.66
CA ASP A 166 16.34 4.76 8.73
C ASP A 166 14.96 4.46 9.34
N PRO A 167 14.90 4.14 10.66
CA PRO A 167 13.66 3.76 11.33
C PRO A 167 12.63 4.89 11.43
N ASN A 168 13.01 6.13 11.10
CA ASN A 168 12.08 7.26 11.02
C ASN A 168 11.20 7.22 9.77
N TYR A 169 11.45 6.30 8.83
CA TYR A 169 10.60 6.10 7.66
C TYR A 169 9.55 5.02 7.90
N ARG A 170 8.29 5.37 7.65
CA ARG A 170 7.20 4.43 7.44
C ARG A 170 7.24 3.95 6.00
N ASN A 171 7.53 2.67 5.80
CA ASN A 171 7.68 2.06 4.47
C ASN A 171 6.35 1.45 4.02
N ILE A 172 5.82 1.95 2.91
CA ILE A 172 4.52 1.54 2.37
C ILE A 172 4.73 1.13 0.92
N LEU A 173 4.29 -0.08 0.58
CA LEU A 173 4.17 -0.57 -0.79
C LEU A 173 2.69 -0.65 -1.18
N ILE A 174 2.31 0.00 -2.27
CA ILE A 174 0.96 -0.05 -2.83
C ILE A 174 1.05 -0.74 -4.19
N ILE A 175 0.24 -1.76 -4.42
CA ILE A 175 0.26 -2.59 -5.63
C ILE A 175 -1.10 -2.48 -6.32
N PHE A 176 -1.09 -2.11 -7.59
CA PHE A 176 -2.27 -2.13 -8.45
C PHE A 176 -2.20 -3.32 -9.39
N THR A 177 -3.08 -4.30 -9.21
CA THR A 177 -3.10 -5.57 -9.97
C THR A 177 -4.52 -6.14 -9.97
N ASP A 178 -4.84 -7.00 -10.92
CA ASP A 178 -6.10 -7.76 -10.92
C ASP A 178 -6.07 -8.96 -9.94
N GLY A 179 -4.91 -9.23 -9.33
CA GLY A 179 -4.72 -10.24 -8.30
C GLY A 179 -4.08 -11.53 -8.80
N TYR A 180 -4.01 -11.73 -10.12
CA TYR A 180 -3.26 -12.83 -10.68
C TYR A 180 -1.75 -12.53 -10.61
N LEU A 181 -0.96 -13.60 -10.57
CA LEU A 181 0.49 -13.53 -10.56
C LEU A 181 0.98 -14.38 -11.72
N TYR A 182 1.55 -13.78 -12.75
CA TYR A 182 2.12 -14.56 -13.83
C TYR A 182 3.19 -13.77 -14.58
N HIS A 183 4.33 -14.42 -14.78
CA HIS A 183 5.34 -13.98 -15.72
C HIS A 183 6.01 -15.21 -16.31
N SER A 184 6.23 -15.24 -17.63
CA SER A 184 6.69 -16.42 -18.35
C SER A 184 8.06 -16.92 -17.89
N GLN A 185 8.89 -16.03 -17.35
CA GLN A 185 10.22 -16.36 -16.83
C GLN A 185 10.23 -16.72 -15.34
N SER A 186 9.06 -16.69 -14.69
CA SER A 186 8.88 -16.98 -13.26
C SER A 186 7.77 -18.02 -13.06
N VAL A 187 7.83 -19.11 -13.82
CA VAL A 187 6.93 -20.26 -13.70
C VAL A 187 7.66 -21.37 -12.93
N ILE A 188 7.54 -21.33 -11.60
CA ILE A 188 8.21 -22.23 -10.67
C ILE A 188 7.16 -22.73 -9.67
N ASN A 189 7.19 -24.02 -9.37
CA ASN A 189 6.37 -24.57 -8.30
C ASN A 189 7.14 -25.62 -7.50
N ASP A 190 6.82 -25.67 -6.21
CA ASP A 190 7.21 -26.74 -5.30
C ASP A 190 5.95 -27.30 -4.67
N LYS A 191 5.54 -28.49 -5.12
CA LYS A 191 4.25 -29.11 -4.76
C LYS A 191 3.10 -28.12 -5.04
N ASN A 192 2.35 -27.74 -4.01
CA ASN A 192 1.21 -26.83 -4.08
C ASN A 192 1.58 -25.35 -3.82
N ARG A 193 2.88 -25.01 -3.83
CA ARG A 193 3.38 -23.64 -3.74
C ARG A 193 3.86 -23.16 -5.10
N PHE A 194 3.27 -22.09 -5.60
CA PHE A 194 3.50 -21.60 -6.96
C PHE A 194 4.05 -20.17 -6.93
N SER A 195 4.96 -19.83 -7.84
CA SER A 195 5.35 -18.43 -8.11
C SER A 195 4.28 -17.67 -8.91
N TYR A 196 3.22 -18.36 -9.32
CA TYR A 196 2.15 -17.82 -10.15
C TYR A 196 0.77 -18.21 -9.60
N LEU A 197 -0.21 -17.34 -9.82
CA LEU A 197 -1.62 -17.55 -9.57
C LEU A 197 -2.35 -17.27 -10.88
N THR A 198 -3.03 -18.27 -11.41
CA THR A 198 -3.78 -18.18 -12.66
C THR A 198 -5.10 -18.92 -12.51
N ASN A 199 -6.06 -18.63 -13.40
CA ASN A 199 -7.34 -19.33 -13.44
C ASN A 199 -7.17 -20.87 -13.41
N THR A 200 -6.13 -21.41 -14.07
CA THR A 200 -5.82 -22.84 -14.08
C THR A 200 -5.60 -23.43 -12.69
N ASN A 201 -4.82 -22.78 -11.83
CA ASN A 201 -4.52 -23.33 -10.50
C ASN A 201 -5.58 -22.98 -9.44
N LEU A 202 -6.35 -21.90 -9.66
CA LEU A 202 -7.48 -21.53 -8.81
C LEU A 202 -8.73 -22.40 -9.02
N LYS A 203 -8.97 -22.89 -10.25
CA LYS A 203 -10.21 -23.57 -10.65
C LYS A 203 -10.66 -24.68 -9.70
N GLN A 204 -9.73 -25.49 -9.19
CA GLN A 204 -10.04 -26.62 -8.29
C GLN A 204 -10.55 -26.18 -6.91
N TYR A 205 -10.30 -24.93 -6.52
CA TYR A 205 -10.70 -24.35 -5.24
C TYR A 205 -12.01 -23.55 -5.33
N ARG A 206 -12.72 -23.52 -6.47
CA ARG A 206 -14.02 -22.83 -6.60
C ARG A 206 -15.18 -23.62 -5.99
N LYS A 207 -15.04 -23.97 -4.71
CA LYS A 207 -16.01 -24.77 -3.93
C LYS A 207 -16.38 -24.06 -2.63
N GLN A 208 -17.48 -24.46 -1.99
CA GLN A 208 -17.91 -23.83 -0.74
C GLN A 208 -16.86 -23.94 0.39
N ASP A 209 -16.09 -25.02 0.42
CA ASP A 209 -15.04 -25.34 1.40
C ASP A 209 -13.63 -24.90 0.97
N TRP A 210 -13.54 -23.95 0.03
CA TRP A 210 -12.27 -23.53 -0.60
C TRP A 210 -11.17 -23.21 0.40
N LYS A 211 -11.51 -22.53 1.50
CA LYS A 211 -10.54 -22.13 2.52
C LYS A 211 -9.94 -23.34 3.22
N GLN A 212 -10.76 -24.34 3.59
CA GLN A 212 -10.26 -25.57 4.20
C GLN A 212 -9.42 -26.38 3.20
N MET A 213 -9.83 -26.41 1.92
CA MET A 213 -9.06 -27.08 0.87
C MET A 213 -7.68 -26.44 0.68
N ILE A 214 -7.59 -25.12 0.64
CA ILE A 214 -6.31 -24.39 0.51
C ILE A 214 -5.38 -24.75 1.66
N GLU A 215 -5.87 -24.70 2.89
CA GLU A 215 -5.07 -25.00 4.09
C GLU A 215 -4.63 -26.47 4.12
N ARG A 216 -5.56 -27.41 3.90
CA ARG A 216 -5.26 -28.85 3.88
C ARG A 216 -4.24 -29.23 2.81
N ASN A 217 -4.35 -28.64 1.62
CA ASN A 217 -3.46 -28.94 0.51
C ASN A 217 -2.16 -28.14 0.57
N ASN A 218 -2.01 -27.23 1.54
CA ASN A 218 -0.93 -26.26 1.57
C ASN A 218 -0.79 -25.53 0.22
N PHE A 219 -1.91 -25.05 -0.33
CA PHE A 219 -1.92 -24.27 -1.57
C PHE A 219 -1.54 -22.82 -1.31
N GLY A 220 -0.77 -22.23 -2.22
CA GLY A 220 -0.59 -20.79 -2.25
C GLY A 220 0.67 -20.32 -2.96
N ILE A 221 1.02 -19.07 -2.71
CA ILE A 221 2.17 -18.45 -3.34
C ILE A 221 3.45 -18.95 -2.67
N LYS A 222 4.49 -19.21 -3.46
CA LYS A 222 5.80 -19.64 -2.98
C LYS A 222 6.50 -18.49 -2.25
N THR A 223 6.88 -18.73 -1.00
CA THR A 223 7.57 -17.76 -0.14
C THR A 223 9.07 -18.05 -0.12
N GLU A 224 9.89 -17.03 -0.41
CA GLU A 224 11.36 -17.13 -0.48
C GLU A 224 12.06 -16.27 0.59
N ARG A 225 11.28 -15.58 1.43
CA ARG A 225 11.79 -14.66 2.46
C ARG A 225 10.78 -14.49 3.60
N ASN A 226 11.25 -14.01 4.74
CA ASN A 226 10.45 -13.79 5.94
C ASN A 226 10.88 -12.54 6.73
N ASP A 227 11.46 -11.56 6.05
CA ASP A 227 12.22 -10.46 6.64
C ASP A 227 11.63 -9.08 6.31
N LEU A 228 10.31 -8.99 6.03
CA LEU A 228 9.59 -7.78 5.63
C LEU A 228 8.80 -7.10 6.77
N ASN A 229 9.23 -7.29 8.02
CA ASN A 229 8.58 -6.75 9.22
C ASN A 229 8.61 -5.23 9.36
N ASN A 230 9.29 -4.52 8.46
CA ASN A 230 9.31 -3.06 8.40
C ASN A 230 8.67 -2.55 7.09
N LEU A 231 7.68 -3.28 6.57
CA LEU A 231 6.95 -2.93 5.36
C LEU A 231 5.45 -3.10 5.59
N GLU A 232 4.69 -2.11 5.15
CA GLU A 232 3.24 -2.20 5.02
C GLU A 232 2.87 -2.39 3.56
N VAL A 233 1.87 -3.23 3.26
CA VAL A 233 1.48 -3.53 1.87
C VAL A 233 -0.02 -3.35 1.64
N LEU A 234 -0.39 -2.56 0.64
CA LEU A 234 -1.77 -2.41 0.18
C LEU A 234 -1.91 -2.93 -1.25
N VAL A 235 -2.79 -3.90 -1.48
CA VAL A 235 -3.12 -4.38 -2.82
C VAL A 235 -4.52 -3.93 -3.19
N LEU A 236 -4.66 -3.34 -4.38
CA LEU A 236 -5.89 -2.74 -4.88
C LEU A 236 -6.28 -3.34 -6.22
N GLU A 237 -7.59 -3.29 -6.50
CA GLU A 237 -8.20 -3.63 -7.79
C GLU A 237 -8.20 -5.13 -8.13
N ILE A 238 -8.20 -6.01 -7.12
CA ILE A 238 -8.37 -7.46 -7.32
C ILE A 238 -9.71 -7.71 -8.05
N LYS A 239 -9.68 -8.47 -9.13
CA LYS A 239 -10.85 -8.70 -9.96
C LYS A 239 -10.81 -10.08 -10.59
N ALA A 240 -11.91 -10.83 -10.46
CA ALA A 240 -12.05 -12.09 -11.17
C ALA A 240 -12.08 -11.85 -12.69
N GLU A 241 -11.35 -12.69 -13.43
CA GLU A 241 -11.34 -12.69 -14.91
C GLU A 241 -12.75 -12.90 -15.48
N SER A 242 -13.54 -13.76 -14.84
CA SER A 242 -14.93 -14.04 -15.20
C SER A 242 -15.89 -13.57 -14.12
N PRO A 243 -16.97 -12.84 -14.46
CA PRO A 243 -17.99 -12.44 -13.51
C PRO A 243 -18.72 -13.64 -12.87
N ASN A 244 -18.66 -14.83 -13.50
CA ASN A 244 -19.28 -16.04 -12.96
C ASN A 244 -18.44 -16.71 -11.85
N ASN A 245 -17.18 -16.27 -11.66
CA ASN A 245 -16.26 -16.84 -10.68
C ASN A 245 -15.85 -15.81 -9.62
N LYS A 246 -16.81 -15.06 -9.07
CA LYS A 246 -16.53 -14.04 -8.05
C LYS A 246 -15.80 -14.55 -6.81
N VAL A 247 -15.93 -15.83 -6.50
CA VAL A 247 -15.15 -16.51 -5.45
C VAL A 247 -13.63 -16.41 -5.67
N ASP A 248 -13.17 -16.20 -6.91
CA ASP A 248 -11.74 -16.00 -7.20
C ASP A 248 -11.21 -14.75 -6.50
N GLU A 249 -12.01 -13.69 -6.35
CA GLU A 249 -11.60 -12.48 -5.63
C GLU A 249 -11.33 -12.78 -4.14
N ASP A 250 -12.19 -13.59 -3.52
CA ASP A 250 -12.02 -14.03 -2.12
C ASP A 250 -10.80 -14.95 -1.97
N ILE A 251 -10.63 -15.90 -2.88
CA ILE A 251 -9.50 -16.83 -2.90
C ILE A 251 -8.19 -16.07 -3.09
N MET A 252 -8.11 -15.18 -4.09
CA MET A 252 -6.92 -14.37 -4.35
C MET A 252 -6.60 -13.49 -3.15
N SER A 253 -7.59 -12.76 -2.60
CA SER A 253 -7.39 -11.93 -1.41
C SER A 253 -6.84 -12.73 -0.24
N TYR A 254 -7.37 -13.93 -0.01
CA TYR A 254 -6.85 -14.84 1.00
C TYR A 254 -5.40 -15.27 0.75
N LEU A 255 -5.07 -15.67 -0.48
CA LEU A 255 -3.74 -16.14 -0.86
C LEU A 255 -2.69 -15.03 -0.75
N TRP A 256 -3.02 -13.81 -1.18
CA TRP A 256 -2.16 -12.62 -1.01
C TRP A 256 -1.91 -12.33 0.46
N LYS A 257 -2.96 -12.29 1.29
CA LYS A 257 -2.85 -12.06 2.74
C LYS A 257 -2.01 -13.15 3.42
N LYS A 258 -2.21 -14.41 3.01
CA LYS A 258 -1.42 -15.55 3.50
C LYS A 258 0.06 -15.42 3.11
N TRP A 259 0.36 -15.01 1.88
CA TRP A 259 1.72 -14.79 1.40
C TRP A 259 2.44 -13.65 2.14
N PHE A 260 1.76 -12.52 2.35
CA PHE A 260 2.29 -11.41 3.15
C PHE A 260 2.58 -11.81 4.61
N LYS A 261 1.70 -12.61 5.21
CA LYS A 261 1.92 -13.17 6.54
C LYS A 261 3.18 -14.03 6.59
N GLU A 262 3.37 -14.92 5.61
CA GLU A 262 4.56 -15.79 5.54
C GLU A 262 5.85 -14.98 5.34
N MET A 263 5.78 -13.85 4.62
CA MET A 263 6.91 -12.92 4.46
C MET A 263 7.15 -11.99 5.67
N SER A 264 6.33 -12.12 6.71
CA SER A 264 6.36 -11.27 7.91
C SER A 264 6.11 -9.78 7.64
N VAL A 265 5.26 -9.44 6.66
CA VAL A 265 4.81 -8.06 6.43
C VAL A 265 4.03 -7.55 7.64
N SER A 266 4.32 -6.35 8.13
CA SER A 266 3.81 -5.87 9.43
C SER A 266 2.33 -5.50 9.43
N ASN A 267 1.87 -4.89 8.33
CA ASN A 267 0.48 -4.52 8.11
C ASN A 267 0.16 -4.70 6.64
N TYR A 268 -0.98 -5.33 6.32
CA TYR A 268 -1.36 -5.51 4.93
C TYR A 268 -2.86 -5.57 4.72
N GLU A 269 -3.31 -5.00 3.61
CA GLU A 269 -4.68 -5.11 3.14
C GLU A 269 -4.76 -5.43 1.66
N VAL A 270 -5.82 -6.13 1.28
CA VAL A 270 -6.06 -6.60 -0.09
C VAL A 270 -7.52 -6.37 -0.41
N TYR A 271 -7.78 -5.51 -1.39
CA TYR A 271 -9.12 -5.07 -1.76
C TYR A 271 -9.44 -5.36 -3.22
N SER A 272 -10.64 -5.90 -3.44
CA SER A 272 -11.21 -6.03 -4.77
C SER A 272 -11.57 -4.68 -5.37
N SER A 273 -11.63 -4.63 -6.70
CA SER A 273 -12.18 -3.50 -7.45
C SER A 273 -13.58 -3.16 -6.94
N ASP A 274 -13.81 -1.87 -6.71
CA ASP A 274 -15.06 -1.33 -6.16
C ASP A 274 -15.34 0.04 -6.81
N LEU A 275 -16.42 0.69 -6.38
CA LEU A 275 -16.68 2.08 -6.73
C LEU A 275 -15.49 2.96 -6.32
N PRO A 276 -15.08 3.94 -7.14
CA PRO A 276 -13.93 4.80 -6.83
C PRO A 276 -13.99 5.47 -5.45
N ALA A 277 -15.20 5.84 -4.99
CA ALA A 277 -15.39 6.41 -3.65
C ALA A 277 -15.03 5.41 -2.53
N ASN A 278 -15.39 4.14 -2.69
CA ASN A 278 -15.07 3.08 -1.71
C ASN A 278 -13.57 2.77 -1.72
N THR A 279 -12.95 2.69 -2.90
CA THR A 279 -11.50 2.49 -3.02
C THR A 279 -10.73 3.64 -2.39
N LYS A 280 -11.16 4.89 -2.62
CA LYS A 280 -10.61 6.07 -1.95
C LYS A 280 -10.67 5.95 -0.43
N THR A 281 -11.83 5.63 0.14
CA THR A 281 -11.97 5.44 1.60
C THR A 281 -11.07 4.32 2.13
N ARG A 282 -10.91 3.21 1.39
CA ARG A 282 -10.01 2.12 1.78
C ARG A 282 -8.54 2.56 1.79
N ILE A 283 -8.10 3.31 0.78
CA ILE A 283 -6.75 3.90 0.73
C ILE A 283 -6.55 4.83 1.93
N GLU A 284 -7.48 5.75 2.16
CA GLU A 284 -7.41 6.70 3.28
C GLU A 284 -7.36 5.99 4.64
N ASN A 285 -8.18 4.96 4.84
CA ASN A 285 -8.17 4.19 6.09
C ASN A 285 -6.85 3.47 6.32
N PHE A 286 -6.29 2.84 5.28
CA PHE A 286 -5.00 2.17 5.36
C PHE A 286 -3.86 3.16 5.65
N LEU A 287 -3.83 4.28 4.94
CA LEU A 287 -2.78 5.30 5.07
C LEU A 287 -2.88 6.07 6.40
N ASN A 288 -4.07 6.26 6.96
CA ASN A 288 -4.25 6.95 8.24
C ASN A 288 -4.16 6.04 9.47
N HIS A 289 -4.04 4.72 9.29
CA HIS A 289 -3.82 3.80 10.40
C HIS A 289 -2.46 4.08 11.06
N ASN A 290 -2.44 4.29 12.38
CA ASN A 290 -1.25 4.59 13.20
C ASN A 290 -1.14 3.61 14.36
#